data_AF-A0A7R9ZC27-F1
#
_entry.id   AF-A0A7R9ZC27-F1
#
_cell.length_a   1.000
_cell.length_b   1.000
_cell.length_c   1.000
_cell.angle_alpha   90.00
_cell.angle_beta   90.00
_cell.angle_gamma   90.00
#
_symmetry.space_group_name_H-M   'P 1'
#
loop_
_entity.id
_entity.type
_entity.pdbx_description
1 polymer ?
#
loop_
_entity_poly.entity_id
_entity_poly.type
_entity_poly.pdbx_seq_one_letter_code
_entity_poly.pdbx_strand_id
1 'polypeptide(L)'
;AQRVVKDRLYCLDREARPRVIEIDATEARFKLALANKRYGQVMHMVRHSRLCGRAIVAYLQSKGFPEVALHFVREPRTRFRLALACGNIEAAMECAFTLEQQGE
;
A
#
# COMPACT_ATOMS: atom_id res chain seq x y z
N ALA A 1 25.50 -14.91 9.72
CA ALA A 1 25.52 -13.50 9.27
C ALA A 1 24.56 -13.36 8.09
N GLN A 2 23.64 -12.40 8.11
CA GLN A 2 22.74 -12.13 7.00
C GLN A 2 22.74 -10.63 6.68
N ARG A 3 22.78 -10.28 5.40
CA ARG A 3 22.80 -8.89 4.96
C ARG A 3 21.89 -8.74 3.74
N VAL A 4 21.10 -7.68 3.72
CA VAL A 4 20.32 -7.29 2.54
C VAL A 4 21.02 -6.14 1.85
N VAL A 5 21.21 -6.26 0.53
CA VAL A 5 21.69 -5.16 -0.32
C VAL A 5 20.74 -5.05 -1.49
N LYS A 6 20.01 -3.93 -1.58
CA LYS A 6 18.90 -3.74 -2.53
C LYS A 6 17.86 -4.86 -2.33
N ASP A 7 17.60 -5.63 -3.39
CA ASP A 7 16.61 -6.72 -3.44
C ASP A 7 17.27 -8.10 -3.34
N ARG A 8 18.49 -8.17 -2.78
CA ARG A 8 19.24 -9.42 -2.59
C ARG A 8 19.56 -9.66 -1.13
N LEU A 9 19.09 -10.79 -0.61
CA LEU A 9 19.45 -11.32 0.69
C LEU A 9 20.67 -12.22 0.54
N TYR A 10 21.75 -11.86 1.21
CA TYR A 10 22.96 -12.65 1.34
C TYR A 10 22.91 -13.37 2.68
N CYS A 11 22.92 -14.71 2.64
CA CYS A 11 22.81 -15.55 3.83
C CYS A 11 23.65 -16.83 3.69
N LEU A 12 23.77 -17.58 4.78
CA LEU A 12 24.33 -18.92 4.79
C LEU A 12 23.19 -19.94 4.91
N ASP A 13 23.28 -21.06 4.19
CA ASP A 13 22.41 -22.20 4.47
C ASP A 13 22.92 -23.00 5.69
N ARG A 14 22.23 -24.10 6.02
CA ARG A 14 22.54 -24.93 7.20
C ARG A 14 23.91 -25.61 7.10
N GLU A 15 24.49 -25.69 5.91
CA GLU A 15 25.82 -26.26 5.65
C GLU A 15 26.90 -25.17 5.62
N ALA A 16 26.57 -23.96 6.09
CA ALA A 16 27.42 -22.77 6.04
C ALA A 16 27.82 -22.34 4.63
N ARG A 17 27.05 -22.70 3.60
CA ARG A 17 27.33 -22.30 2.21
C ARG A 17 26.66 -20.96 1.91
N PRO A 18 27.35 -20.03 1.23
CA PRO A 18 26.77 -18.75 0.84
C PRO A 18 25.64 -18.93 -0.17
N ARG A 19 24.51 -18.28 0.09
CA ARG A 19 23.34 -18.21 -0.78
C ARG A 19 22.96 -16.76 -1.01
N VAL A 20 22.47 -16.49 -2.22
CA VAL A 20 21.86 -15.21 -2.58
C VAL A 20 20.42 -15.50 -2.97
N ILE A 21 19.48 -14.85 -2.27
CA ILE A 21 18.05 -14.98 -2.49
C ILE A 21 17.53 -13.63 -2.98
N GLU A 22 16.83 -13.61 -4.12
CA GLU A 22 16.13 -12.41 -4.57
C GLU A 22 14.82 -12.25 -3.80
N ILE A 23 14.58 -11.03 -3.31
CA ILE A 23 13.41 -10.68 -2.52
C ILE A 23 12.73 -9.46 -3.12
N ASP A 24 11.41 -9.37 -3.02
CA ASP A 24 10.69 -8.14 -3.30
C ASP A 24 10.60 -7.29 -2.03
N ALA A 25 11.43 -6.24 -1.93
CA ALA A 25 11.42 -5.33 -0.79
C ALA A 25 10.45 -4.13 -0.97
N THR A 26 9.59 -4.12 -1.98
CA THR A 26 8.75 -2.94 -2.30
C THR A 26 7.80 -2.59 -1.14
N GLU A 27 7.17 -3.58 -0.50
CA GLU A 27 6.30 -3.35 0.67
C GLU A 27 7.07 -2.84 1.88
N ALA A 28 8.22 -3.44 2.19
CA ALA A 28 9.06 -3.00 3.30
C ALA A 28 9.52 -1.53 3.10
N ARG A 29 9.94 -1.20 1.87
CA ARG A 29 10.31 0.17 1.47
C ARG A 29 9.14 1.14 1.61
N PHE A 30 7.93 0.74 1.22
CA PHE A 30 6.73 1.57 1.34
C PHE A 30 6.39 1.85 2.81
N LYS A 31 6.31 0.80 3.64
CA LYS A 31 6.00 0.93 5.07
C LYS A 31 7.05 1.80 5.78
N LEU A 32 8.32 1.65 5.42
CA LEU A 32 9.41 2.47 5.95
C LEU A 32 9.29 3.94 5.50
N ALA A 33 8.98 4.20 4.23
CA ALA A 33 8.77 5.56 3.71
C ALA A 33 7.60 6.26 4.42
N LEU A 34 6.50 5.53 4.67
CA LEU A 34 5.35 6.02 5.42
C LEU A 34 5.72 6.33 6.88
N ALA A 35 6.41 5.42 7.58
CA ALA A 35 6.84 5.62 8.96
C ALA A 35 7.78 6.84 9.10
N ASN A 36 8.63 7.07 8.11
CA ASN A 36 9.53 8.22 8.04
C ASN A 36 8.84 9.49 7.49
N LYS A 37 7.52 9.49 7.29
CA LYS A 37 6.73 10.62 6.78
C LYS A 37 7.22 11.17 5.43
N ARG A 38 7.82 10.31 4.58
CA ARG A 38 8.31 10.68 3.24
C ARG A 38 7.18 10.60 2.21
N TYR A 39 6.19 11.47 2.33
CA TYR A 39 4.95 11.39 1.53
C TYR A 39 5.17 11.48 0.02
N GLY A 40 6.14 12.29 -0.44
CA GLY A 40 6.48 12.34 -1.87
C GLY A 40 6.95 11.00 -2.42
N GLN A 41 7.77 10.28 -1.66
CA GLN A 41 8.22 8.93 -2.02
C GLN A 41 7.06 7.93 -1.98
N VAL A 42 6.20 7.99 -0.96
CA VAL A 42 4.99 7.16 -0.84
C VAL A 42 4.09 7.34 -2.08
N MET A 43 3.80 8.58 -2.48
CA MET A 43 2.99 8.89 -3.66
C MET A 43 3.64 8.43 -4.97
N HIS A 44 4.97 8.57 -5.09
CA HIS A 44 5.70 8.05 -6.24
C HIS A 44 5.59 6.52 -6.32
N MET A 45 5.80 5.83 -5.19
CA MET A 45 5.69 4.37 -5.13
C MET A 45 4.28 3.92 -5.53
N VAL A 46 3.25 4.57 -5.02
CA VAL A 46 1.85 4.25 -5.36
C VAL A 46 1.59 4.34 -6.86
N ARG A 47 2.02 5.42 -7.50
CA ARG A 47 1.69 5.67 -8.91
C ARG A 47 2.39 4.70 -9.87
N HIS A 48 3.58 4.23 -9.49
CA HIS A 48 4.48 3.51 -10.40
C HIS A 48 4.74 2.05 -10.01
N SER A 49 4.28 1.59 -8.85
CA SER A 49 4.48 0.20 -8.40
C SER A 49 3.19 -0.60 -8.36
N ARG A 50 3.31 -1.93 -8.41
CA ARG A 50 2.19 -2.87 -8.24
C ARG A 50 1.73 -3.02 -6.78
N LEU A 51 2.05 -2.06 -5.90
CA LEU A 51 1.90 -2.19 -4.45
C LEU A 51 0.45 -2.02 -3.96
N CYS A 52 -0.45 -1.49 -4.78
CA CYS A 52 -1.78 -1.05 -4.37
C CYS A 52 -2.79 -2.22 -4.32
N GLY A 53 -2.58 -3.15 -3.38
CA GLY A 53 -3.51 -4.25 -3.06
C GLY A 53 -4.27 -4.03 -1.75
N ARG A 54 -5.28 -4.87 -1.47
CA ARG A 54 -6.12 -4.83 -0.25
C ARG A 54 -5.31 -4.81 1.04
N ALA A 55 -4.15 -5.48 1.08
CA ALA A 55 -3.27 -5.53 2.24
C ALA A 55 -2.65 -4.16 2.60
N ILE A 56 -2.23 -3.38 1.60
CA ILE A 56 -1.65 -2.04 1.83
C ILE A 56 -2.73 -1.04 2.23
N VAL A 57 -3.93 -1.15 1.65
CA VAL A 57 -5.09 -0.34 2.05
C VAL A 57 -5.43 -0.57 3.51
N ALA A 58 -5.54 -1.83 3.95
CA ALA A 58 -5.79 -2.17 5.35
C ALA A 58 -4.66 -1.68 6.27
N TYR A 59 -3.41 -1.78 5.83
CA TYR A 59 -2.27 -1.27 6.59
C TYR A 59 -2.37 0.24 6.82
N LEU A 60 -2.66 1.03 5.77
CA LEU A 60 -2.82 2.48 5.86
C LEU A 60 -3.96 2.87 6.81
N GLN A 61 -5.11 2.19 6.72
CA GLN A 61 -6.23 2.40 7.64
C GLN A 61 -5.81 2.13 9.10
N SER A 62 -5.14 1.01 9.36
CA SER A 62 -4.68 0.64 10.71
C SER A 62 -3.66 1.62 11.30
N LYS A 63 -2.94 2.34 10.44
CA LYS A 63 -1.93 3.33 10.82
C LYS A 63 -2.47 4.76 10.88
N GLY A 64 -3.76 4.96 10.66
CA GLY A 64 -4.39 6.28 10.73
C GLY A 64 -4.13 7.16 9.50
N PHE A 65 -3.92 6.54 8.33
CA PHE A 65 -3.78 7.24 7.05
C PHE A 65 -4.86 6.82 6.03
N PRO A 66 -6.16 6.88 6.38
CA PRO A 66 -7.23 6.46 5.49
C PRO A 66 -7.37 7.37 4.25
N GLU A 67 -6.98 8.63 4.32
CA GLU A 67 -7.03 9.59 3.19
C GLU A 67 -6.02 9.19 2.11
N VAL A 68 -4.84 8.76 2.56
CA VAL A 68 -3.80 8.22 1.69
C VAL A 68 -4.32 6.94 1.03
N ALA A 69 -4.99 6.07 1.79
CA ALA A 69 -5.64 4.87 1.23
C ALA A 69 -6.74 5.20 0.20
N LEU A 70 -7.52 6.26 0.41
CA LEU A 70 -8.58 6.69 -0.50
C LEU A 70 -8.04 7.04 -1.90
N HIS A 71 -6.83 7.58 -2.01
CA HIS A 71 -6.21 7.82 -3.33
C HIS A 71 -5.88 6.53 -4.10
N PHE A 72 -5.85 5.38 -3.43
CA PHE A 72 -5.33 4.13 -4.00
C PHE A 72 -6.43 3.13 -4.34
N VAL A 73 -7.61 3.28 -3.75
CA VAL A 73 -8.73 2.37 -3.98
C VAL A 73 -9.54 2.78 -5.20
N ARG A 74 -9.61 1.84 -6.15
CA ARG A 74 -10.42 1.94 -7.38
C ARG A 74 -11.80 1.30 -7.24
N GLU A 75 -11.94 0.29 -6.37
CA GLU A 75 -13.21 -0.41 -6.17
C GLU A 75 -14.23 0.53 -5.50
N PRO A 76 -15.38 0.82 -6.15
CA PRO A 76 -16.31 1.86 -5.69
C PRO A 76 -16.85 1.63 -4.27
N ARG A 77 -17.15 0.38 -3.90
CA ARG A 77 -17.63 0.02 -2.55
C ARG A 77 -16.60 0.29 -1.46
N THR A 78 -15.35 -0.12 -1.69
CA THR A 78 -14.26 0.08 -0.73
C THR A 78 -13.89 1.56 -0.64
N ARG A 79 -13.93 2.27 -1.77
CA ARG A 79 -13.69 3.71 -1.86
C ARG A 79 -14.76 4.51 -1.09
N PHE A 80 -16.04 4.15 -1.24
CA PHE A 80 -17.15 4.76 -0.48
C PHE A 80 -16.96 4.63 1.04
N ARG A 81 -16.68 3.42 1.54
CA ARG A 81 -16.44 3.19 2.97
C ARG A 81 -15.25 4.00 3.50
N LEU A 82 -14.17 4.07 2.72
CA LEU A 82 -13.00 4.89 3.06
C LEU A 82 -13.34 6.38 3.09
N ALA A 83 -14.07 6.88 2.09
CA ALA A 83 -14.46 8.28 2.01
C ALA A 83 -15.30 8.70 3.23
N LEU A 84 -16.26 7.85 3.64
CA LEU A 84 -17.02 8.04 4.87
C LEU A 84 -16.12 8.06 6.12
N ALA A 85 -15.19 7.11 6.24
CA ALA A 85 -14.26 7.04 7.38
C ALA A 85 -13.34 8.28 7.49
N CYS A 86 -13.02 8.92 6.35
CA CYS A 86 -12.22 10.15 6.30
C CYS A 86 -13.05 11.42 6.47
N GLY A 87 -14.39 11.32 6.53
CA GLY A 87 -15.28 12.49 6.48
C GLY A 87 -15.29 13.22 5.13
N ASN A 88 -14.80 12.60 4.06
CA ASN A 88 -14.81 13.17 2.71
C ASN A 88 -16.19 12.92 2.06
N ILE A 89 -17.14 13.81 2.37
CA ILE A 89 -18.54 13.69 1.94
C ILE A 89 -18.69 13.79 0.42
N GLU A 90 -17.89 14.64 -0.23
CA GLU A 90 -17.91 14.81 -1.68
C GLU A 90 -17.53 13.50 -2.39
N ALA A 91 -16.41 12.90 -2.00
CA ALA A 91 -15.97 11.62 -2.56
C ALA A 91 -16.92 10.47 -2.21
N ALA A 92 -17.54 10.50 -1.02
CA ALA A 92 -18.54 9.51 -0.63
C ALA A 92 -19.80 9.63 -1.51
N MET A 93 -20.27 10.85 -1.78
CA MET A 93 -21.44 11.11 -2.62
C MET A 93 -21.19 10.67 -4.07
N GLU A 94 -20.04 11.01 -4.64
CA GLU A 94 -19.64 10.59 -5.99
C GLU A 94 -19.61 9.06 -6.12
N CYS A 95 -19.03 8.36 -5.13
CA CYS A 95 -19.02 6.91 -5.10
C CYS A 95 -20.43 6.32 -4.95
N ALA A 96 -21.30 6.96 -4.15
CA ALA A 96 -22.68 6.50 -3.95
C ALA A 96 -23.49 6.55 -5.25
N PHE A 97 -23.43 7.68 -5.99
CA PHE A 97 -24.08 7.79 -7.31
C PHE A 97 -23.56 6.75 -8.30
N THR A 98 -22.25 6.52 -8.33
CA THR A 98 -21.64 5.52 -9.21
C THR A 98 -22.12 4.10 -8.86
N LEU A 99 -22.30 3.81 -7.57
CA LEU A 99 -22.79 2.51 -7.10
C LEU A 99 -24.27 2.31 -7.39
N GLU A 100 -25.08 3.36 -7.30
CA GLU A 100 -26.51 3.33 -7.62
C GLU A 100 -26.72 3.04 -9.11
N GLN A 101 -25.98 3.71 -10.01
CA GLN A 101 -26.04 3.47 -11.46
C GLN A 101 -25.55 2.08 -11.89
N GLN A 102 -24.76 1.40 -11.07
CA GLN A 102 -24.32 0.01 -11.32
C GLN A 102 -25.32 -1.04 -10.82
N GLY A 103 -26.32 -0.63 -10.04
CA GLY A 103 -27.34 -1.51 -9.47
C GLY A 103 -28.63 -1.62 -10.29
N GLU A 104 -28.74 -0.83 -11.36
CA GLU A 104 -29.78 -0.93 -12.41
C GLU A 104 -29.27 -1.79 -13.59
#